data_AF-A0A8J4LK22-F1
#
_entry.id   AF-A0A8J4LK22-F1
#
_cell.length_a   1.000
_cell.length_b   1.000
_cell.length_c   1.000
_cell.angle_alpha   90.00
_cell.angle_beta   90.00
_cell.angle_gamma   90.00
#
_symmetry.space_group_name_H-M   'P 1'
#
loop_
_entity.id
_entity.type
_entity.pdbx_description
1 polymer ?
#
loop_
_entity_poly.entity_id
_entity_poly.type
_entity_poly.pdbx_seq_one_letter_code
_entity_poly.pdbx_strand_id
1 'polypeptide(L)'
;MISQDQGGGRSRRDGGRIRNAGRLAKFAVKLSWVLEFAEKCGVREHEFTAEQLVQNVLRPSTAEVGGCSFTELISRGIENGTWNDELSQGKPFYFISHAWSRPFSETLDMLVRHFAPEQQRLWRRKGGAVLPLLSPGEVYCWFDVFAINQHADSAEQQRDFEDLAGVVEAAEETLLVLDNGGVALSRAWCLYEAWQTCRTGGDHKLRLLTYGLDLQRLEQAFLDLDFSRAKTTEHRDLDRILASLRNQIAAGRGEAAVADEDIGGGVAAAATTAGFPERTATQELKNAMVRGALLQLPGPQEPWTTELGNALTATAKLCTVYGKLMEAEVLLQRNLEGAENVLGEDDPTTLRAVDGLAVLMATIAAQPQPQ
;
A
#
# COMPACT_ATOMS: atom_id res chain seq x y z
N MET A 1 -33.49 47.59 -7.30
CA MET A 1 -32.71 47.17 -8.48
C MET A 1 -31.25 47.16 -8.08
N ILE A 2 -30.62 45.98 -8.20
CA ILE A 2 -29.17 45.74 -8.20
C ILE A 2 -28.43 46.04 -6.88
N SER A 3 -28.07 44.98 -6.15
CA SER A 3 -26.72 44.89 -5.58
C SER A 3 -26.25 43.45 -5.75
N GLN A 4 -25.17 43.31 -6.51
CA GLN A 4 -24.46 42.06 -6.75
C GLN A 4 -23.71 41.67 -5.48
N ASP A 5 -23.82 40.41 -5.07
CA ASP A 5 -22.86 39.81 -4.14
C ASP A 5 -22.18 38.64 -4.84
N GLN A 6 -20.89 38.80 -5.12
CA GLN A 6 -20.07 37.82 -5.82
C GLN A 6 -19.53 36.79 -4.82
N GLY A 7 -20.22 35.66 -4.71
CA GLY A 7 -19.70 34.45 -4.06
C GLY A 7 -18.66 33.75 -4.96
N GLY A 8 -17.42 34.22 -4.93
CA GLY A 8 -16.28 33.57 -5.60
C GLY A 8 -15.87 32.28 -4.89
N GLY A 9 -16.50 31.16 -5.23
CA GLY A 9 -16.06 29.82 -4.83
C GLY A 9 -14.70 29.47 -5.42
N ARG A 10 -13.64 29.48 -4.60
CA ARG A 10 -12.32 28.97 -4.96
C ARG A 10 -12.37 27.44 -5.09
N SER A 11 -12.73 26.96 -6.28
CA SER A 11 -12.35 25.63 -6.77
C SER A 11 -10.88 25.68 -7.21
N ARG A 12 -9.94 25.54 -6.28
CA ARG A 12 -8.52 25.36 -6.56
C ARG A 12 -7.88 24.56 -5.42
N ARG A 13 -7.74 23.24 -5.59
CA ARG A 13 -6.67 22.48 -4.90
C ARG A 13 -6.33 21.07 -5.42
N ASP A 14 -7.04 20.48 -6.39
CA ASP A 14 -6.63 19.15 -6.92
C ASP A 14 -5.68 19.20 -8.13
N GLY A 15 -5.85 20.16 -9.05
CA GLY A 15 -5.01 20.28 -10.26
C GLY A 15 -3.58 20.80 -10.04
N GLY A 16 -3.11 20.89 -8.80
CA GLY A 16 -1.77 21.35 -8.41
C GLY A 16 -0.79 20.22 -8.10
N ARG A 17 -1.27 19.10 -7.51
CA ARG A 17 -0.43 17.97 -7.09
C ARG A 17 0.24 17.25 -8.27
N ILE A 18 -0.49 17.12 -9.38
CA ILE A 18 -0.06 16.32 -10.54
C ILE A 18 0.98 17.08 -11.39
N ARG A 19 1.03 18.41 -11.33
CA ARG A 19 1.99 19.21 -12.10
C ARG A 19 3.44 19.07 -11.64
N ASN A 20 3.68 18.59 -10.42
CA ASN A 20 5.01 18.35 -9.85
C ASN A 20 5.30 16.85 -9.62
N ALA A 21 4.42 15.94 -10.03
CA ALA A 21 4.46 14.51 -9.72
C ALA A 21 5.54 13.69 -10.47
N GLY A 22 6.52 14.36 -11.10
CA GLY A 22 7.53 13.70 -11.92
C GLY A 22 6.99 13.19 -13.27
N ARG A 23 7.92 12.83 -14.17
CA ARG A 23 7.61 12.37 -15.53
C ARG A 23 6.76 11.09 -15.52
N LEU A 24 6.93 10.25 -14.50
CA LEU A 24 6.41 8.89 -14.46
C LEU A 24 4.94 8.78 -13.97
N ALA A 25 4.43 9.76 -13.22
CA ALA A 25 3.09 9.70 -12.61
C ALA A 25 1.93 9.67 -13.62
N LYS A 26 2.16 10.09 -14.87
CA LYS A 26 1.14 10.05 -15.95
C LYS A 26 0.94 8.67 -16.57
N PHE A 27 1.79 7.69 -16.22
CA PHE A 27 1.84 6.36 -16.84
C PHE A 27 1.14 5.27 -16.00
N ALA A 28 0.18 5.63 -15.16
CA ALA A 28 -0.73 4.64 -14.60
C ALA A 28 -1.70 4.14 -15.68
N VAL A 29 -2.05 2.85 -15.64
CA VAL A 29 -2.93 2.18 -16.62
C VAL A 29 -4.27 1.83 -16.00
N LYS A 30 -5.36 1.79 -16.76
CA LYS A 30 -6.66 1.35 -16.25
C LYS A 30 -6.60 -0.09 -15.73
N LEU A 31 -7.29 -0.37 -14.63
CA LEU A 31 -7.40 -1.72 -14.09
C LEU A 31 -8.07 -2.67 -15.10
N SER A 32 -9.16 -2.24 -15.74
CA SER A 32 -9.83 -3.01 -16.81
C SER A 32 -8.87 -3.41 -17.94
N TRP A 33 -8.03 -2.48 -18.41
CA TRP A 33 -7.01 -2.77 -19.42
C TRP A 33 -6.00 -3.81 -18.94
N VAL A 34 -5.50 -3.70 -17.71
CA VAL A 34 -4.54 -4.66 -17.16
C VAL A 34 -5.16 -6.07 -17.09
N LEU A 35 -6.44 -6.17 -16.74
CA LEU A 35 -7.16 -7.45 -16.69
C LEU A 35 -7.28 -8.07 -18.09
N GLU A 36 -7.70 -7.30 -19.09
CA GLU A 36 -7.78 -7.77 -20.49
C GLU A 36 -6.40 -8.13 -21.06
N PHE A 37 -5.38 -7.34 -20.73
CA PHE A 37 -4.01 -7.60 -21.13
C PHE A 37 -3.51 -8.92 -20.52
N ALA A 38 -3.74 -9.14 -19.23
CA ALA A 38 -3.33 -10.36 -18.54
C ALA A 38 -4.01 -11.62 -19.10
N GLU A 39 -5.30 -11.53 -19.46
CA GLU A 39 -6.03 -12.62 -20.13
C GLU A 39 -5.42 -12.93 -21.51
N LYS A 40 -5.19 -11.91 -22.34
CA LYS A 40 -4.57 -12.07 -23.67
C LYS A 40 -3.17 -12.69 -23.61
N CYS A 41 -2.42 -12.37 -22.58
CA CYS A 41 -1.07 -12.89 -22.38
C CYS A 41 -1.03 -14.27 -21.69
N GLY A 42 -2.19 -14.83 -21.32
CA GLY A 42 -2.26 -16.12 -20.64
C GLY A 42 -1.65 -16.11 -19.23
N VAL A 43 -1.69 -14.97 -18.53
CA VAL A 43 -1.00 -14.79 -17.23
C VAL A 43 -1.44 -15.83 -16.21
N ARG A 44 -2.74 -16.16 -16.17
CA ARG A 44 -3.28 -17.11 -15.20
C ARG A 44 -3.02 -18.55 -15.63
N GLU A 45 -3.17 -18.84 -16.91
CA GLU A 45 -2.98 -20.15 -17.53
C GLU A 45 -1.53 -20.64 -17.41
N HIS A 46 -0.58 -19.71 -17.48
CA HIS A 46 0.85 -19.99 -17.36
C HIS A 46 1.43 -19.68 -15.98
N GLU A 47 0.61 -19.22 -15.04
CA GLU A 47 1.02 -18.77 -13.70
C GLU A 47 2.23 -17.82 -13.74
N PHE A 48 2.26 -16.89 -14.70
CA PHE A 48 3.41 -15.99 -14.86
C PHE A 48 3.64 -15.17 -13.61
N THR A 49 4.87 -15.22 -13.09
CA THR A 49 5.33 -14.22 -12.13
C THR A 49 5.44 -12.87 -12.82
N ALA A 50 5.41 -11.76 -12.07
CA ALA A 50 5.58 -10.44 -12.68
C ALA A 50 6.95 -10.34 -13.38
N GLU A 51 7.99 -10.98 -12.85
CA GLU A 51 9.29 -11.10 -13.50
C GLU A 51 9.21 -11.86 -14.83
N GLN A 52 8.51 -13.01 -14.87
CA GLN A 52 8.33 -13.77 -16.12
C GLN A 52 7.50 -13.00 -17.14
N LEU A 53 6.47 -12.26 -16.70
CA LEU A 53 5.69 -11.39 -17.57
C LEU A 53 6.59 -10.32 -18.22
N VAL A 54 7.48 -9.70 -17.42
CA VAL A 54 8.47 -8.73 -17.93
C VAL A 54 9.40 -9.39 -18.96
N GLN A 55 10.02 -10.52 -18.64
CA GLN A 55 11.01 -11.16 -19.51
C GLN A 55 10.41 -11.76 -20.78
N ASN A 56 9.23 -12.37 -20.68
CA ASN A 56 8.65 -13.16 -21.77
C ASN A 56 7.73 -12.33 -22.68
N VAL A 57 7.16 -11.22 -22.17
CA VAL A 57 6.16 -10.44 -22.91
C VAL A 57 6.59 -8.98 -23.05
N LEU A 58 6.82 -8.28 -21.93
CA LEU A 58 7.00 -6.83 -21.98
C LEU A 58 8.31 -6.42 -22.65
N ARG A 59 9.44 -7.00 -22.24
CA ARG A 59 10.77 -6.69 -22.80
C ARG A 59 10.87 -7.02 -24.29
N PRO A 60 10.45 -8.21 -24.78
CA PRO A 60 10.43 -8.50 -26.21
C PRO A 60 9.61 -7.46 -26.99
N SER A 61 8.40 -7.14 -26.51
CA SER A 61 7.50 -6.20 -27.19
C SER A 61 8.08 -4.78 -27.29
N THR A 62 8.76 -4.29 -26.26
CA THR A 62 9.34 -2.93 -26.28
C THR A 62 10.71 -2.87 -26.94
N ALA A 63 11.42 -4.00 -27.08
CA ALA A 63 12.69 -4.06 -27.79
C ALA A 63 12.53 -3.80 -29.30
N GLU A 64 11.40 -4.21 -29.89
CA GLU A 64 11.10 -4.01 -31.33
C GLU A 64 11.11 -2.53 -31.75
N VAL A 65 10.83 -1.61 -30.81
CA VAL A 65 10.79 -0.16 -31.04
C VAL A 65 12.01 0.59 -30.48
N GLY A 66 13.12 -0.13 -30.25
CA GLY A 66 14.37 0.45 -29.76
C GLY A 66 14.50 0.57 -28.24
N GLY A 67 13.59 -0.06 -27.47
CA GLY A 67 13.61 -0.06 -26.01
C GLY A 67 12.88 1.14 -25.40
N CYS A 68 11.81 0.89 -24.66
CA CYS A 68 11.08 1.86 -23.85
C CYS A 68 10.28 1.16 -22.74
N SER A 69 9.60 1.94 -21.88
CA SER A 69 8.59 1.37 -20.98
C SER A 69 7.37 0.89 -21.76
N PHE A 70 6.64 -0.08 -21.21
CA PHE A 70 5.47 -0.63 -21.88
C PHE A 70 4.37 0.41 -22.03
N THR A 71 4.18 1.28 -21.04
CA THR A 71 3.25 2.42 -21.15
C THR A 71 3.67 3.44 -22.21
N GLU A 72 4.97 3.59 -22.46
CA GLU A 72 5.43 4.44 -23.56
C GLU A 72 5.15 3.78 -24.91
N LEU A 73 5.35 2.46 -25.07
CA LEU A 73 4.93 1.73 -26.26
C LEU A 73 3.42 1.90 -26.52
N ILE A 74 2.59 1.76 -25.47
CA ILE A 74 1.15 2.04 -25.56
C ILE A 74 0.90 3.46 -26.05
N SER A 75 1.64 4.45 -25.55
CA SER A 75 1.50 5.86 -25.96
C SER A 75 1.94 6.13 -27.40
N ARG A 76 2.91 5.37 -27.94
CA ARG A 76 3.46 5.52 -29.30
C ARG A 76 2.60 4.85 -30.37
N GLY A 77 1.93 3.74 -30.07
CA GLY A 77 1.04 3.02 -30.99
C GLY A 77 -0.30 3.73 -31.32
N ILE A 78 -0.43 5.00 -30.93
CA ILE A 78 -1.68 5.78 -31.00
C ILE A 78 -1.66 6.70 -32.22
N GLU A 79 -1.63 6.13 -33.42
CA GLU A 79 -1.93 6.90 -34.63
C GLU A 79 -3.42 6.85 -35.02
N ASN A 80 -4.21 5.88 -34.50
CA ASN A 80 -5.62 5.66 -34.88
C ASN A 80 -6.62 5.51 -33.69
N GLY A 81 -6.31 6.06 -32.52
CA GLY A 81 -7.35 6.59 -31.61
C GLY A 81 -8.15 5.63 -30.71
N THR A 82 -7.75 4.38 -30.45
CA THR A 82 -8.53 3.48 -29.56
C THR A 82 -8.00 3.28 -28.13
N TRP A 83 -6.78 3.72 -27.79
CA TRP A 83 -6.16 3.42 -26.47
C TRP A 83 -5.74 4.64 -25.63
N ASN A 84 -6.02 5.87 -26.06
CA ASN A 84 -5.62 7.08 -25.31
C ASN A 84 -6.28 7.20 -23.93
N ASP A 85 -7.47 6.60 -23.74
CA ASP A 85 -8.17 6.63 -22.45
C ASP A 85 -7.58 5.67 -21.41
N GLU A 86 -6.68 4.76 -21.80
CA GLU A 86 -6.16 3.71 -20.91
C GLU A 86 -5.08 4.20 -19.95
N LEU A 87 -4.37 5.27 -20.30
CA LEU A 87 -3.41 5.90 -19.42
C LEU A 87 -4.11 6.95 -18.54
N SER A 88 -3.61 7.14 -17.32
CA SER A 88 -4.20 8.14 -16.42
C SER A 88 -4.07 9.55 -16.98
N GLN A 89 -2.97 9.85 -17.69
CA GLN A 89 -2.68 11.17 -18.26
C GLN A 89 -2.88 12.32 -17.25
N GLY A 90 -2.54 12.06 -15.98
CA GLY A 90 -2.74 13.01 -14.89
C GLY A 90 -4.13 12.96 -14.24
N LYS A 91 -4.90 11.89 -14.42
CA LYS A 91 -6.00 11.52 -13.52
C LYS A 91 -5.45 10.89 -12.24
N PRO A 92 -6.22 10.94 -11.13
CA PRO A 92 -5.88 10.21 -9.90
C PRO A 92 -5.60 8.73 -10.16
N PHE A 93 -4.62 8.18 -9.46
CA PHE A 93 -4.20 6.79 -9.61
C PHE A 93 -3.75 6.20 -8.28
N TYR A 94 -3.71 4.87 -8.21
CA TYR A 94 -3.20 4.09 -7.08
C TYR A 94 -1.82 3.54 -7.43
N PHE A 95 -0.87 3.63 -6.49
CA PHE A 95 0.44 3.01 -6.65
C PHE A 95 0.35 1.55 -6.20
N ILE A 96 0.75 0.60 -7.06
CA ILE A 96 0.67 -0.83 -6.73
C ILE A 96 2.05 -1.34 -6.33
N SER A 97 2.23 -1.64 -5.04
CA SER A 97 3.44 -2.27 -4.52
C SER A 97 3.23 -3.78 -4.41
N HIS A 98 4.00 -4.56 -5.18
CA HIS A 98 3.83 -6.01 -5.32
C HIS A 98 5.17 -6.74 -5.49
N ALA A 99 5.20 -8.02 -5.16
CA ALA A 99 6.42 -8.83 -5.24
C ALA A 99 6.56 -9.49 -6.62
N TRP A 100 7.59 -9.11 -7.39
CA TRP A 100 7.80 -9.63 -8.75
C TRP A 100 8.00 -11.14 -8.86
N SER A 101 8.45 -11.78 -7.79
CA SER A 101 8.66 -13.22 -7.70
C SER A 101 7.36 -14.01 -7.51
N ARG A 102 6.21 -13.35 -7.37
CA ARG A 102 4.90 -13.97 -7.18
C ARG A 102 4.11 -13.99 -8.49
N PRO A 103 3.19 -14.95 -8.68
CA PRO A 103 2.27 -14.96 -9.81
C PRO A 103 1.53 -13.62 -9.91
N PHE A 104 1.59 -12.97 -11.06
CA PHE A 104 0.98 -11.66 -11.27
C PHE A 104 -0.56 -11.73 -11.15
N SER A 105 -1.16 -12.90 -11.41
CA SER A 105 -2.58 -13.15 -11.16
C SER A 105 -2.99 -12.95 -9.71
N GLU A 106 -2.14 -13.25 -8.72
CA GLU A 106 -2.44 -13.00 -7.31
C GLU A 106 -2.60 -11.49 -7.04
N THR A 107 -1.75 -10.67 -7.66
CA THR A 107 -1.86 -9.21 -7.61
C THR A 107 -3.17 -8.72 -8.21
N LEU A 108 -3.55 -9.26 -9.38
CA LEU A 108 -4.80 -8.87 -10.03
C LEU A 108 -6.03 -9.30 -9.24
N ASP A 109 -6.03 -10.49 -8.64
CA ASP A 109 -7.12 -10.98 -7.79
C ASP A 109 -7.32 -10.08 -6.56
N MET A 110 -6.21 -9.65 -5.94
CA MET A 110 -6.25 -8.70 -4.83
C MET A 110 -6.85 -7.36 -5.23
N LEU A 111 -6.50 -6.84 -6.41
CA LEU A 111 -7.05 -5.57 -6.90
C LEU A 111 -8.52 -5.69 -7.28
N VAL A 112 -8.91 -6.76 -7.99
CA VAL A 112 -10.32 -7.03 -8.33
C VAL A 112 -11.16 -7.10 -7.07
N ARG A 113 -10.67 -7.82 -6.04
CA ARG A 113 -11.35 -7.89 -4.74
C ARG A 113 -11.38 -6.54 -4.02
N HIS A 114 -10.27 -5.80 -4.01
CA HIS A 114 -10.19 -4.48 -3.38
C HIS A 114 -11.22 -3.48 -3.93
N PHE A 115 -11.37 -3.48 -5.26
CA PHE A 115 -12.30 -2.64 -5.98
C PHE A 115 -13.67 -3.32 -6.19
N ALA A 116 -13.98 -4.42 -5.50
CA ALA A 116 -15.32 -4.97 -5.50
C ALA A 116 -16.28 -4.07 -4.69
N PRO A 117 -17.58 -3.99 -5.05
CA PRO A 117 -18.54 -3.10 -4.40
C PRO A 117 -18.61 -3.20 -2.86
N GLU A 118 -18.54 -4.42 -2.33
CA GLU A 118 -18.55 -4.71 -0.89
C GLU A 118 -17.31 -4.18 -0.17
N GLN A 119 -16.13 -4.30 -0.77
CA GLN A 119 -14.89 -3.75 -0.20
C GLN A 119 -14.88 -2.23 -0.29
N GLN A 120 -15.23 -1.67 -1.45
CA GLN A 120 -15.31 -0.22 -1.64
C GLN A 120 -16.26 0.45 -0.65
N ARG A 121 -17.38 -0.19 -0.32
CA ARG A 121 -18.28 0.33 0.72
C ARG A 121 -17.58 0.48 2.06
N LEU A 122 -16.63 -0.37 2.43
CA LEU A 122 -15.89 -0.24 3.69
C LEU A 122 -14.87 0.90 3.64
N TRP A 123 -13.99 0.90 2.63
CA TRP A 123 -12.83 1.78 2.63
C TRP A 123 -13.03 3.12 1.90
N ARG A 124 -13.91 3.16 0.89
CA ARG A 124 -14.03 4.31 -0.01
C ARG A 124 -14.97 5.36 0.56
N ARG A 125 -14.48 6.11 1.55
CA ARG A 125 -15.27 7.04 2.35
C ARG A 125 -14.63 8.41 2.49
N LYS A 126 -15.45 9.44 2.73
CA LYS A 126 -15.00 10.78 3.13
C LYS A 126 -15.92 11.33 4.19
N GLY A 127 -15.37 11.65 5.37
CA GLY A 127 -16.18 12.13 6.50
C GLY A 127 -17.25 11.12 6.95
N GLY A 128 -16.97 9.81 6.86
CA GLY A 128 -17.88 8.72 7.20
C GLY A 128 -18.87 8.31 6.10
N ALA A 129 -19.12 9.18 5.12
CA ALA A 129 -20.01 8.88 3.99
C ALA A 129 -19.31 8.04 2.92
N VAL A 130 -20.03 7.03 2.39
CA VAL A 130 -19.59 6.21 1.25
C VAL A 130 -19.56 7.07 -0.01
N LEU A 131 -18.44 7.02 -0.73
CA LEU A 131 -18.27 7.69 -2.03
C LEU A 131 -18.80 6.81 -3.17
N PRO A 132 -19.09 7.39 -4.36
CA PRO A 132 -19.45 6.60 -5.54
C PRO A 132 -18.41 5.52 -5.84
N LEU A 133 -18.89 4.29 -6.06
CA LEU A 133 -18.05 3.14 -6.37
C LEU A 133 -17.36 3.34 -7.72
N LEU A 134 -16.10 2.94 -7.80
CA LEU A 134 -15.32 2.95 -9.04
C LEU A 134 -15.45 1.60 -9.73
N SER A 135 -15.79 1.59 -11.02
CA SER A 135 -15.63 0.42 -11.87
C SER A 135 -14.14 0.21 -12.23
N PRO A 136 -13.72 -0.99 -12.68
CA PRO A 136 -12.36 -1.20 -13.17
C PRO A 136 -11.95 -0.28 -14.35
N GLY A 137 -12.91 0.32 -15.06
CA GLY A 137 -12.68 1.32 -16.10
C GLY A 137 -12.38 2.74 -15.58
N GLU A 138 -12.61 2.99 -14.30
CA GLU A 138 -12.40 4.28 -13.64
C GLU A 138 -11.21 4.28 -12.68
N VAL A 139 -10.61 3.11 -12.45
CA VAL A 139 -9.44 2.91 -11.60
C VAL A 139 -8.19 2.92 -12.46
N TYR A 140 -7.24 3.80 -12.12
CA TYR A 140 -5.90 3.80 -12.69
C TYR A 140 -4.89 3.25 -11.68
N CYS A 141 -4.08 2.29 -12.13
CA CYS A 141 -3.08 1.59 -11.34
C CYS A 141 -1.70 1.86 -11.94
N TRP A 142 -0.79 2.38 -11.13
CA TRP A 142 0.61 2.53 -11.50
C TRP A 142 1.37 1.27 -11.08
N PHE A 143 1.90 0.55 -12.07
CA PHE A 143 2.77 -0.60 -11.87
C PHE A 143 4.15 -0.29 -12.43
N ASP A 144 5.17 -0.60 -11.64
CA ASP A 144 6.57 -0.51 -12.04
C ASP A 144 6.89 -1.33 -13.30
N VAL A 145 6.34 -2.54 -13.42
CA VAL A 145 6.54 -3.43 -14.58
C VAL A 145 6.12 -2.80 -15.92
N PHE A 146 5.13 -1.91 -15.92
CA PHE A 146 4.64 -1.25 -17.13
C PHE A 146 5.24 0.15 -17.32
N ALA A 147 5.39 0.90 -16.22
CA ALA A 147 5.74 2.32 -16.26
C ALA A 147 7.25 2.58 -16.36
N ILE A 148 8.07 1.69 -15.81
CA ILE A 148 9.54 1.79 -15.84
C ILE A 148 10.09 1.15 -17.12
N ASN A 149 11.13 1.76 -17.69
CA ASN A 149 11.83 1.22 -18.85
C ASN A 149 12.65 -0.02 -18.47
N GLN A 150 12.23 -1.19 -18.96
CA GLN A 150 12.85 -2.49 -18.65
C GLN A 150 14.16 -2.75 -19.44
N HIS A 151 14.63 -1.75 -20.19
CA HIS A 151 15.90 -1.75 -20.92
C HIS A 151 16.87 -0.67 -20.44
N ALA A 152 16.51 0.06 -19.37
CA ALA A 152 17.23 1.21 -18.87
C ALA A 152 18.70 0.90 -18.53
N ASP A 153 19.58 1.83 -18.91
CA ASP A 153 20.96 1.83 -18.42
C ASP A 153 21.05 2.30 -16.97
N SER A 154 22.24 2.21 -16.37
CA SER A 154 22.44 2.60 -14.96
C SER A 154 22.13 4.06 -14.65
N ALA A 155 22.22 4.97 -15.63
CA ALA A 155 21.92 6.39 -15.43
C ALA A 155 20.41 6.65 -15.48
N GLU A 156 19.68 5.96 -16.35
CA GLU A 156 18.22 6.00 -16.39
C GLU A 156 17.61 5.34 -15.16
N GLN A 157 18.11 4.19 -14.73
CA GLN A 157 17.70 3.54 -13.47
C GLN A 157 17.84 4.46 -12.26
N GLN A 158 18.92 5.25 -12.20
CA GLN A 158 19.13 6.22 -11.11
C GLN A 158 18.10 7.36 -11.15
N ARG A 159 17.75 7.87 -12.34
CA ARG A 159 16.72 8.90 -12.48
C ARG A 159 15.34 8.37 -12.14
N ASP A 160 15.00 7.18 -12.62
CA ASP A 160 13.71 6.54 -12.33
C ASP A 160 13.57 6.25 -10.82
N PHE A 161 14.68 5.91 -10.12
CA PHE A 161 14.70 5.80 -8.66
C PHE A 161 14.36 7.12 -7.95
N GLU A 162 14.92 8.23 -8.42
CA GLU A 162 14.67 9.56 -7.86
C GLU A 162 13.21 10.01 -8.12
N ASP A 163 12.68 9.71 -9.31
CA ASP A 163 11.29 10.00 -9.68
C ASP A 163 10.27 9.16 -8.89
N LEU A 164 10.62 7.95 -8.45
CA LEU A 164 9.70 7.02 -7.77
C LEU A 164 9.08 7.62 -6.52
N ALA A 165 9.85 8.37 -5.73
CA ALA A 165 9.34 9.04 -4.53
C ALA A 165 8.23 10.05 -4.88
N GLY A 166 8.39 10.79 -5.98
CA GLY A 166 7.37 11.72 -6.49
C GLY A 166 6.12 11.00 -7.00
N VAL A 167 6.26 9.81 -7.59
CA VAL A 167 5.11 8.99 -8.02
C VAL A 167 4.30 8.52 -6.82
N VAL A 168 4.97 7.99 -5.79
CA VAL A 168 4.32 7.54 -4.54
C VAL A 168 3.63 8.70 -3.82
N GLU A 169 4.27 9.87 -3.77
CA GLU A 169 3.67 11.07 -3.19
C GLU A 169 2.40 11.49 -3.95
N ALA A 170 2.41 11.40 -5.28
CA ALA A 170 1.32 11.82 -6.15
C ALA A 170 0.14 10.84 -6.21
N ALA A 171 0.35 9.55 -5.93
CA ALA A 171 -0.72 8.55 -5.89
C ALA A 171 -1.78 8.92 -4.84
N GLU A 172 -3.03 8.49 -5.02
CA GLU A 172 -4.09 8.64 -4.00
C GLU A 172 -3.74 7.82 -2.75
N GLU A 173 -3.38 6.56 -2.97
CA GLU A 173 -2.92 5.61 -1.96
C GLU A 173 -1.90 4.66 -2.59
N THR A 174 -1.03 4.09 -1.75
CA THR A 174 -0.20 2.94 -2.10
C THR A 174 -0.91 1.68 -1.62
N LEU A 175 -1.24 0.82 -2.56
CA LEU A 175 -1.81 -0.49 -2.30
C LEU A 175 -0.66 -1.50 -2.20
N LEU A 176 -0.30 -1.87 -0.97
CA LEU A 176 0.68 -2.91 -0.70
C LEU A 176 0.00 -4.27 -0.73
N VAL A 177 0.29 -5.02 -1.79
CA VAL A 177 -0.33 -6.31 -2.08
C VAL A 177 0.37 -7.39 -1.29
N LEU A 178 -0.30 -7.93 -0.26
CA LEU A 178 0.24 -9.05 0.51
C LEU A 178 -0.21 -10.35 -0.12
N ASP A 179 0.60 -10.85 -1.06
CA ASP A 179 0.45 -12.17 -1.67
C ASP A 179 0.29 -13.28 -0.62
N ASN A 180 -0.18 -14.47 -1.04
CA ASN A 180 -0.45 -15.58 -0.12
C ASN A 180 0.76 -15.99 0.75
N GLY A 181 1.99 -15.65 0.34
CA GLY A 181 3.21 -15.88 1.10
C GLY A 181 3.69 -14.70 1.94
N GLY A 182 3.00 -13.55 1.91
CA GLY A 182 3.45 -12.31 2.53
C GLY A 182 4.79 -11.81 2.00
N VAL A 183 5.18 -12.22 0.78
CA VAL A 183 6.53 -12.02 0.23
C VAL A 183 6.85 -10.54 0.07
N ALA A 184 5.87 -9.71 -0.25
CA ALA A 184 6.03 -8.26 -0.34
C ALA A 184 6.70 -7.64 0.91
N LEU A 185 6.38 -8.12 2.12
CA LEU A 185 6.98 -7.62 3.38
C LEU A 185 8.45 -8.04 3.58
N SER A 186 9.00 -8.86 2.68
CA SER A 186 10.41 -9.24 2.67
C SER A 186 11.21 -8.58 1.55
N ARG A 187 10.57 -7.84 0.63
CA ARG A 187 11.22 -7.25 -0.55
C ARG A 187 11.65 -5.81 -0.27
N ALA A 188 12.93 -5.49 -0.51
CA ALA A 188 13.47 -4.16 -0.17
C ALA A 188 12.73 -3.02 -0.88
N TRP A 189 12.38 -3.21 -2.16
CA TRP A 189 11.61 -2.24 -2.93
C TRP A 189 10.21 -2.01 -2.35
N CYS A 190 9.44 -3.07 -2.07
CA CYS A 190 8.12 -2.94 -1.46
C CYS A 190 8.18 -2.25 -0.09
N LEU A 191 9.17 -2.59 0.73
CA LEU A 191 9.37 -1.94 2.03
C LEU A 191 9.72 -0.45 1.87
N TYR A 192 10.59 -0.11 0.91
CA TYR A 192 10.95 1.27 0.62
C TYR A 192 9.75 2.08 0.14
N GLU A 193 8.95 1.55 -0.79
CA GLU A 193 7.72 2.19 -1.31
C GLU A 193 6.71 2.43 -0.19
N ALA A 194 6.48 1.44 0.66
CA ALA A 194 5.58 1.55 1.80
C ALA A 194 6.07 2.59 2.81
N TRP A 195 7.36 2.58 3.15
CA TRP A 195 7.95 3.56 4.07
C TRP A 195 7.95 4.98 3.50
N GLN A 196 8.24 5.15 2.21
CA GLN A 196 8.12 6.43 1.52
C GLN A 196 6.69 6.96 1.56
N THR A 197 5.71 6.10 1.28
CA THR A 197 4.29 6.45 1.34
C THR A 197 3.93 7.06 2.69
N CYS A 198 4.33 6.40 3.79
CA CYS A 198 4.01 6.86 5.13
C CYS A 198 4.71 8.18 5.48
N ARG A 199 5.92 8.42 4.98
CA ARG A 199 6.69 9.63 5.28
C ARG A 199 6.21 10.86 4.52
N THR A 200 5.93 10.73 3.23
CA THR A 200 5.55 11.88 2.39
C THR A 200 4.04 12.13 2.44
N GLY A 201 3.26 11.07 2.57
CA GLY A 201 1.81 11.10 2.47
C GLY A 201 1.05 10.86 3.77
N GLY A 202 1.72 10.32 4.79
CA GLY A 202 1.10 9.89 6.05
C GLY A 202 0.57 8.45 6.01
N ASP A 203 0.41 7.86 7.20
CA ASP A 203 0.06 6.43 7.35
C ASP A 203 -1.26 6.04 6.67
N HIS A 204 -2.21 6.97 6.57
CA HIS A 204 -3.51 6.73 5.95
C HIS A 204 -3.42 6.40 4.45
N LYS A 205 -2.36 6.84 3.76
CA LYS A 205 -2.14 6.53 2.34
C LYS A 205 -1.59 5.13 2.09
N LEU A 206 -1.05 4.45 3.10
CA LEU A 206 -0.57 3.07 2.94
C LEU A 206 -1.70 2.09 3.27
N ARG A 207 -2.14 1.33 2.27
CA ARG A 207 -3.18 0.31 2.42
C ARG A 207 -2.61 -1.08 2.24
N LEU A 208 -2.80 -1.92 3.25
CA LEU A 208 -2.44 -3.33 3.19
C LEU A 208 -3.60 -4.13 2.58
N LEU A 209 -3.37 -4.78 1.45
CA LEU A 209 -4.33 -5.72 0.88
C LEU A 209 -4.04 -7.12 1.45
N THR A 210 -4.79 -7.50 2.48
CA THR A 210 -4.63 -8.78 3.22
C THR A 210 -5.64 -9.85 2.79
N TYR A 211 -6.36 -9.64 1.69
CA TYR A 211 -7.48 -10.51 1.33
C TYR A 211 -7.04 -11.95 1.04
N GLY A 212 -7.61 -12.92 1.75
CA GLY A 212 -7.27 -14.33 1.56
C GLY A 212 -5.92 -14.75 2.18
N LEU A 213 -5.18 -13.81 2.78
CA LEU A 213 -3.98 -14.14 3.55
C LEU A 213 -4.37 -14.74 4.90
N ASP A 214 -3.85 -15.92 5.19
CA ASP A 214 -4.00 -16.56 6.49
C ASP A 214 -3.38 -15.70 7.60
N LEU A 215 -4.07 -15.61 8.75
CA LEU A 215 -3.67 -14.72 9.84
C LEU A 215 -2.32 -15.08 10.45
N GLN A 216 -1.94 -16.36 10.47
CA GLN A 216 -0.62 -16.77 10.96
C GLN A 216 0.47 -16.33 9.97
N ARG A 217 0.18 -16.34 8.67
CA ARG A 217 1.13 -15.86 7.65
C ARG A 217 1.27 -14.35 7.71
N LEU A 218 0.18 -13.62 7.92
CA LEU A 218 0.23 -12.17 8.16
C LEU A 218 1.08 -11.84 9.40
N GLU A 219 0.85 -12.54 10.51
CA GLU A 219 1.63 -12.41 11.74
C GLU A 219 3.12 -12.66 11.50
N GLN A 220 3.47 -13.78 10.88
CA GLN A 220 4.86 -14.13 10.62
C GLN A 220 5.53 -13.12 9.69
N ALA A 221 4.88 -12.73 8.59
CA ALA A 221 5.42 -11.76 7.65
C ALA A 221 5.63 -10.38 8.31
N PHE A 222 4.73 -9.96 9.20
CA PHE A 222 4.87 -8.73 9.96
C PHE A 222 5.99 -8.81 11.01
N LEU A 223 6.17 -9.95 11.68
CA LEU A 223 7.29 -10.16 12.60
C LEU A 223 8.64 -10.15 11.89
N ASP A 224 8.74 -10.83 10.74
CA ASP A 224 9.97 -10.97 9.96
C ASP A 224 10.37 -9.73 9.17
N LEU A 225 9.45 -8.77 9.00
CA LEU A 225 9.73 -7.49 8.33
C LEU A 225 10.92 -6.80 9.02
N ASP A 226 12.00 -6.63 8.24
CA ASP A 226 13.27 -6.02 8.65
C ASP A 226 14.01 -5.49 7.42
N PHE A 227 14.25 -4.17 7.37
CA PHE A 227 14.99 -3.54 6.29
C PHE A 227 16.42 -4.05 6.14
N SER A 228 17.08 -4.45 7.22
CA SER A 228 18.46 -4.96 7.19
C SER A 228 18.58 -6.35 6.57
N ARG A 229 17.46 -7.06 6.46
CA ARG A 229 17.36 -8.43 5.90
C ARG A 229 16.50 -8.48 4.64
N ALA A 230 16.11 -7.32 4.11
CA ALA A 230 15.24 -7.23 2.96
C ALA A 230 15.92 -7.81 1.71
N LYS A 231 15.14 -8.58 0.94
CA LYS A 231 15.60 -9.27 -0.26
C LYS A 231 15.60 -8.33 -1.45
N THR A 232 16.69 -8.33 -2.23
CA THR A 232 16.77 -7.70 -3.54
C THR A 232 17.17 -8.70 -4.62
N THR A 233 16.75 -8.42 -5.86
CA THR A 233 17.26 -9.14 -7.03
C THR A 233 18.69 -8.68 -7.35
N GLU A 234 18.98 -7.38 -7.20
CA GLU A 234 20.31 -6.81 -7.34
C GLU A 234 20.84 -6.31 -5.99
N HIS A 235 22.05 -6.73 -5.57
CA HIS A 235 22.63 -6.29 -4.30
C HIS A 235 22.85 -4.78 -4.22
N ARG A 236 23.11 -4.11 -5.35
CA ARG A 236 23.32 -2.65 -5.43
C ARG A 236 22.06 -1.84 -5.08
N ASP A 237 20.87 -2.38 -5.34
CA ASP A 237 19.61 -1.70 -5.00
C ASP A 237 19.43 -1.58 -3.50
N LEU A 238 19.81 -2.62 -2.75
CA LEU A 238 19.72 -2.59 -1.29
C LEU A 238 20.60 -1.48 -0.74
N ASP A 239 21.86 -1.39 -1.18
CA ASP A 239 22.77 -0.35 -0.72
C ASP A 239 22.24 1.07 -1.01
N ARG A 240 21.63 1.28 -2.18
CA ARG A 240 21.00 2.56 -2.55
C ARG A 240 19.80 2.88 -1.67
N ILE A 241 18.91 1.92 -1.46
CA ILE A 241 17.74 2.06 -0.58
C ILE A 241 18.21 2.39 0.83
N LEU A 242 19.14 1.60 1.39
CA LEU A 242 19.65 1.82 2.74
C LEU A 242 20.36 3.17 2.89
N ALA A 243 21.12 3.61 1.88
CA ALA A 243 21.72 4.95 1.88
C ALA A 243 20.66 6.06 1.87
N SER A 244 19.60 5.92 1.07
CA SER A 244 18.46 6.85 1.04
C SER A 244 17.74 6.91 2.40
N LEU A 245 17.45 5.75 3.01
CA LEU A 245 16.84 5.65 4.34
C LEU A 245 17.69 6.36 5.40
N ARG A 246 19.01 6.10 5.41
CA ARG A 246 19.97 6.71 6.33
C ARG A 246 19.94 8.23 6.26
N ASN A 247 20.01 8.78 5.05
CA ASN A 247 20.00 10.21 4.82
C ASN A 247 18.69 10.86 5.30
N GLN A 248 17.55 10.24 4.98
CA GLN A 248 16.23 10.78 5.33
C GLN A 248 15.92 10.69 6.83
N ILE A 249 16.36 9.63 7.52
CA ILE A 249 16.25 9.53 8.98
C ILE A 249 17.15 10.57 9.65
N ALA A 250 18.38 10.76 9.17
CA ALA A 250 19.28 11.78 9.70
C ALA A 250 18.71 13.19 9.53
N ALA A 251 18.15 13.51 8.36
CA ALA A 251 17.50 14.80 8.09
C ALA A 251 16.30 15.07 9.03
N GLY A 252 15.42 14.08 9.21
CA GLY A 252 14.26 14.22 10.11
C GLY A 252 14.64 14.42 11.58
N ARG A 253 15.78 13.87 12.03
CA ARG A 253 16.31 14.14 13.38
C ARG A 253 16.87 15.55 13.52
N GLY A 254 17.48 16.09 12.47
CA GLY A 254 17.97 17.48 12.43
C GLY A 254 16.84 18.49 12.55
N GLU A 255 15.71 18.27 11.85
CA GLU A 255 14.52 19.13 11.95
C GLU A 255 13.85 19.04 13.33
N ALA A 256 13.75 17.85 13.92
CA ALA A 256 13.20 17.66 15.26
C ALA A 256 14.07 18.31 16.36
N ALA A 257 15.41 18.22 16.26
CA ALA A 257 16.31 18.83 17.24
C ALA A 257 16.26 20.37 17.23
N VAL A 258 15.99 20.99 16.07
CA VAL A 258 15.81 22.44 15.95
C VAL A 258 14.45 22.89 16.51
N ALA A 259 13.45 21.99 16.56
CA ALA A 259 12.15 22.26 17.17
C ALA A 259 12.13 22.05 18.70
N ASP A 260 13.10 21.31 19.25
CA ASP A 260 13.14 20.88 20.67
C ASP A 260 14.05 21.78 21.56
N GLU A 261 14.69 22.82 21.00
CA GLU A 261 15.44 23.81 21.79
C GLU A 261 14.55 24.67 22.73
N ASP A 262 13.22 24.54 22.65
CA ASP A 262 12.27 25.34 23.44
C ASP A 262 11.63 24.61 24.64
N ILE A 263 11.83 23.30 24.83
CA ILE A 263 11.27 22.58 26.00
C ILE A 263 12.29 21.60 26.58
N GLY A 264 12.97 22.05 27.65
CA GLY A 264 13.92 21.23 28.38
C GLY A 264 13.28 20.01 29.06
N GLY A 265 13.77 18.82 28.70
CA GLY A 265 13.80 17.65 29.58
C GLY A 265 13.23 16.37 28.97
N GLY A 266 14.10 15.37 28.71
CA GLY A 266 13.65 13.98 28.57
C GLY A 266 14.34 13.05 27.57
N VAL A 267 15.59 13.29 27.15
CA VAL A 267 16.33 12.40 26.24
C VAL A 267 17.02 11.25 26.99
N ALA A 268 16.28 10.21 27.36
CA ALA A 268 16.91 9.00 27.94
C ALA A 268 16.47 7.66 27.30
N ALA A 269 15.29 7.59 26.66
CA ALA A 269 14.83 6.34 26.03
C ALA A 269 15.11 6.24 24.51
N ALA A 270 15.33 7.37 23.81
CA ALA A 270 15.58 7.41 22.37
C ALA A 270 17.04 7.07 21.96
N ALA A 271 17.96 7.01 22.92
CA ALA A 271 19.40 6.89 22.67
C ALA A 271 19.86 5.47 22.27
N THR A 272 19.08 4.42 22.52
CA THR A 272 19.48 3.02 22.22
C THR A 272 19.24 2.60 20.76
N THR A 273 18.41 3.33 20.00
CA THR A 273 18.21 3.15 18.56
C THR A 273 19.07 4.08 17.70
N ALA A 274 19.92 4.90 18.33
CA ALA A 274 20.63 5.99 17.67
C ALA A 274 21.70 5.55 16.64
N GLY A 275 22.04 4.26 16.56
CA GLY A 275 23.06 3.72 15.64
C GLY A 275 22.58 2.77 14.53
N PHE A 276 21.27 2.51 14.39
CA PHE A 276 20.74 1.51 13.43
C PHE A 276 19.56 2.06 12.62
N PRO A 277 19.80 2.86 11.57
CA PRO A 277 18.75 3.50 10.77
C PRO A 277 17.79 2.50 10.13
N GLU A 278 18.25 1.30 9.79
CA GLU A 278 17.41 0.22 9.25
C GLU A 278 16.42 -0.31 10.30
N ARG A 279 16.86 -0.42 11.56
CA ARG A 279 15.97 -0.79 12.68
C ARG A 279 14.96 0.30 12.96
N THR A 280 15.38 1.58 12.90
CA THR A 280 14.45 2.72 13.02
C THR A 280 13.41 2.70 11.92
N ALA A 281 13.81 2.59 10.64
CA ALA A 281 12.89 2.49 9.51
C ALA A 281 11.93 1.30 9.63
N THR A 282 12.44 0.15 10.10
CA THR A 282 11.64 -1.05 10.34
C THR A 282 10.54 -0.79 11.36
N GLN A 283 10.87 -0.19 12.50
CA GLN A 283 9.88 0.10 13.54
C GLN A 283 8.90 1.20 13.14
N GLU A 284 9.38 2.25 12.46
CA GLU A 284 8.52 3.28 11.88
C GLU A 284 7.50 2.68 10.92
N LEU A 285 7.94 1.80 10.02
CA LEU A 285 7.07 1.15 9.04
C LEU A 285 6.06 0.22 9.71
N LYS A 286 6.49 -0.62 10.67
CA LYS A 286 5.57 -1.47 11.44
C LYS A 286 4.49 -0.65 12.15
N ASN A 287 4.88 0.43 12.81
CA ASN A 287 3.94 1.34 13.47
C ASN A 287 2.97 1.99 12.46
N ALA A 288 3.49 2.47 11.34
CA ALA A 288 2.70 3.11 10.29
C ALA A 288 1.69 2.13 9.65
N MET A 289 2.09 0.88 9.41
CA MET A 289 1.20 -0.19 8.93
C MET A 289 0.03 -0.41 9.89
N VAL A 290 0.29 -0.50 11.20
CA VAL A 290 -0.76 -0.69 12.22
C VAL A 290 -1.67 0.53 12.29
N ARG A 291 -1.12 1.75 12.28
CA ARG A 291 -1.92 2.99 12.30
C ARG A 291 -2.75 3.15 11.02
N GLY A 292 -2.18 2.88 9.85
CA GLY A 292 -2.88 2.90 8.57
C GLY A 292 -4.04 1.91 8.54
N ALA A 293 -3.81 0.66 8.98
CA ALA A 293 -4.84 -0.36 9.07
C ALA A 293 -6.00 0.06 10.01
N LEU A 294 -5.69 0.68 11.16
CA LEU A 294 -6.70 1.22 12.07
C LEU A 294 -7.50 2.37 11.45
N LEU A 295 -6.83 3.32 10.78
CA LEU A 295 -7.46 4.50 10.15
C LEU A 295 -8.39 4.13 8.99
N GLN A 296 -8.18 2.97 8.37
CA GLN A 296 -8.95 2.51 7.23
C GLN A 296 -10.20 1.71 7.60
N LEU A 297 -10.39 1.38 8.88
CA LEU A 297 -11.61 0.72 9.34
C LEU A 297 -12.76 1.71 9.41
N PRO A 298 -13.97 1.32 8.97
CA PRO A 298 -15.14 2.17 9.13
C PRO A 298 -15.50 2.32 10.62
N GLY A 299 -16.13 3.44 10.97
CA GLY A 299 -16.51 3.75 12.35
C GLY A 299 -17.51 2.73 12.94
N PRO A 300 -17.75 2.75 14.26
CA PRO A 300 -18.50 1.73 14.98
C PRO A 300 -19.97 1.57 14.54
N GLN A 301 -20.54 2.60 13.91
CA GLN A 301 -21.91 2.58 13.39
C GLN A 301 -22.07 1.80 12.08
N GLU A 302 -20.97 1.41 11.45
CA GLU A 302 -21.03 0.62 10.22
C GLU A 302 -21.60 -0.78 10.50
N PRO A 303 -22.66 -1.21 9.78
CA PRO A 303 -23.22 -2.55 9.94
C PRO A 303 -22.17 -3.63 9.74
N TRP A 304 -22.28 -4.69 10.53
CA TRP A 304 -21.38 -5.83 10.40
C TRP A 304 -21.63 -6.56 9.08
N THR A 305 -20.53 -6.88 8.39
CA THR A 305 -20.49 -7.80 7.25
C THR A 305 -19.29 -8.73 7.39
N THR A 306 -19.28 -9.83 6.66
CA THR A 306 -18.12 -10.74 6.62
C THR A 306 -16.84 -10.02 6.21
N GLU A 307 -16.92 -9.06 5.28
CA GLU A 307 -15.78 -8.25 4.85
C GLU A 307 -15.26 -7.35 5.98
N LEU A 308 -16.16 -6.71 6.74
CA LEU A 308 -15.79 -5.92 7.89
C LEU A 308 -15.17 -6.80 8.97
N GLY A 309 -15.76 -7.95 9.27
CA GLY A 309 -15.23 -8.89 10.25
C GLY A 309 -13.81 -9.36 9.90
N ASN A 310 -13.56 -9.69 8.64
CA ASN A 310 -12.22 -10.05 8.16
C ASN A 310 -11.21 -8.89 8.32
N ALA A 311 -11.62 -7.65 8.00
CA ALA A 311 -10.78 -6.47 8.17
C ALA A 311 -10.48 -6.19 9.66
N LEU A 312 -11.48 -6.28 10.54
CA LEU A 312 -11.33 -6.13 11.99
C LEU A 312 -10.34 -7.16 12.53
N THR A 313 -10.48 -8.44 12.18
CA THR A 313 -9.59 -9.50 12.64
C THR A 313 -8.16 -9.33 12.12
N ALA A 314 -7.96 -8.98 10.84
CA ALA A 314 -6.63 -8.76 10.29
C ALA A 314 -5.93 -7.57 10.96
N THR A 315 -6.63 -6.45 11.16
CA THR A 315 -6.09 -5.28 11.87
C THR A 315 -5.83 -5.60 13.34
N ALA A 316 -6.73 -6.32 14.01
CA ALA A 316 -6.51 -6.75 15.39
C ALA A 316 -5.27 -7.64 15.51
N LYS A 317 -5.05 -8.57 14.57
CA LYS A 317 -3.84 -9.39 14.55
C LYS A 317 -2.56 -8.55 14.45
N LEU A 318 -2.54 -7.56 13.56
CA LEU A 318 -1.42 -6.61 13.47
C LEU A 318 -1.22 -5.83 14.77
N CYS A 319 -2.31 -5.35 15.39
CA CYS A 319 -2.28 -4.68 16.69
C CYS A 319 -1.71 -5.59 17.78
N THR A 320 -2.16 -6.84 17.89
CA THR A 320 -1.68 -7.81 18.90
C THR A 320 -0.18 -8.03 18.77
N VAL A 321 0.28 -8.32 17.55
CA VAL A 321 1.70 -8.63 17.27
C VAL A 321 2.60 -7.41 17.50
N TYR A 322 2.10 -6.20 17.22
CA TYR A 322 2.82 -4.97 17.48
C TYR A 322 2.77 -4.54 18.97
N GLY A 323 1.86 -5.09 19.78
CA GLY A 323 1.69 -4.78 21.21
C GLY A 323 0.60 -3.76 21.55
N LYS A 324 -0.24 -3.37 20.58
CA LYS A 324 -1.44 -2.54 20.78
C LYS A 324 -2.63 -3.38 21.23
N LEU A 325 -2.51 -3.95 22.42
CA LEU A 325 -3.45 -4.96 22.90
C LEU A 325 -4.85 -4.39 23.17
N MET A 326 -4.95 -3.14 23.64
CA MET A 326 -6.23 -2.48 23.88
C MET A 326 -7.00 -2.24 22.58
N GLU A 327 -6.33 -1.74 21.53
CA GLU A 327 -6.94 -1.58 20.22
C GLU A 327 -7.37 -2.93 19.63
N ALA A 328 -6.53 -3.97 19.77
CA ALA A 328 -6.89 -5.32 19.31
C ALA A 328 -8.15 -5.85 20.00
N GLU A 329 -8.29 -5.63 21.30
CA GLU A 329 -9.45 -6.08 22.09
C GLU A 329 -10.74 -5.44 21.60
N VAL A 330 -10.74 -4.11 21.44
CA VAL A 330 -11.90 -3.36 20.95
C VAL A 330 -12.34 -3.85 19.57
N LEU A 331 -11.39 -4.12 18.67
CA LEU A 331 -11.69 -4.59 17.32
C LEU A 331 -12.30 -5.99 17.32
N LEU A 332 -11.76 -6.90 18.14
CA LEU A 332 -12.25 -8.28 18.21
C LEU A 332 -13.59 -8.38 18.95
N GLN A 333 -13.83 -7.57 19.99
CA GLN A 333 -15.14 -7.45 20.64
C GLN A 333 -16.19 -6.95 19.65
N ARG A 334 -15.88 -5.89 18.90
CA ARG A 334 -16.76 -5.38 17.84
C ARG A 334 -17.06 -6.45 16.79
N ASN A 335 -16.06 -7.24 16.40
CA ASN A 335 -16.25 -8.30 15.42
C ASN A 335 -17.17 -9.40 15.98
N LEU A 336 -16.95 -9.83 17.22
CA LEU A 336 -17.77 -10.85 17.87
C LEU A 336 -19.23 -10.40 18.00
N GLU A 337 -19.47 -9.22 18.58
CA GLU A 337 -20.82 -8.69 18.76
C GLU A 337 -21.57 -8.58 17.42
N GLY A 338 -20.90 -8.10 16.38
CA GLY A 338 -21.50 -8.01 15.05
C GLY A 338 -21.80 -9.38 14.43
N ALA A 339 -20.88 -10.35 14.56
CA ALA A 339 -21.05 -11.70 14.05
C ALA A 339 -22.17 -12.46 14.78
N GLU A 340 -22.22 -12.39 16.11
CA GLU A 340 -23.29 -12.99 16.93
C GLU A 340 -24.66 -12.44 16.54
N ASN A 341 -24.78 -11.12 16.37
CA ASN A 341 -26.04 -10.47 16.03
C ASN A 341 -26.54 -10.82 14.61
N VAL A 342 -25.64 -11.05 13.65
CA VAL A 342 -26.00 -11.27 12.24
C VAL A 342 -26.09 -12.76 11.89
N LEU A 343 -25.19 -13.59 12.42
CA LEU A 343 -25.02 -14.99 12.04
C LEU A 343 -25.46 -15.96 13.16
N GLY A 344 -25.51 -15.51 14.41
CA GLY A 344 -25.78 -16.33 15.59
C GLY A 344 -24.51 -16.87 16.25
N GLU A 345 -24.66 -17.35 17.49
CA GLU A 345 -23.57 -17.81 18.36
C GLU A 345 -22.84 -19.06 17.81
N ASP A 346 -23.58 -19.98 17.18
CA ASP A 346 -23.06 -21.25 16.68
C ASP A 346 -22.42 -21.15 15.27
N ASP A 347 -22.44 -19.98 14.62
CA ASP A 347 -21.88 -19.82 13.28
C ASP A 347 -20.34 -19.98 13.30
N PRO A 348 -19.73 -20.69 12.33
CA PRO A 348 -18.27 -20.85 12.26
C PRO A 348 -17.48 -19.54 12.19
N THR A 349 -18.07 -18.44 11.74
CA THR A 349 -17.47 -17.09 11.74
C THR A 349 -17.48 -16.47 13.12
N THR A 350 -18.58 -16.62 13.85
CA THR A 350 -18.72 -16.20 15.24
C THR A 350 -17.73 -16.94 16.14
N LEU A 351 -17.65 -18.27 16.00
CA LEU A 351 -16.68 -19.07 16.77
C LEU A 351 -15.22 -18.70 16.49
N ARG A 352 -14.89 -18.30 15.25
CA ARG A 352 -13.56 -17.76 14.92
C ARG A 352 -13.29 -16.40 15.59
N ALA A 353 -14.31 -15.55 15.75
CA ALA A 353 -14.16 -14.28 16.47
C ALA A 353 -13.92 -14.54 17.98
N VAL A 354 -14.61 -15.52 18.57
CA VAL A 354 -14.36 -15.97 19.96
C VAL A 354 -12.93 -16.48 20.13
N ASP A 355 -12.46 -17.35 19.23
CA ASP A 355 -11.08 -17.87 19.25
C ASP A 355 -10.05 -16.74 19.18
N GLY A 356 -10.27 -15.75 18.30
CA GLY A 356 -9.44 -14.55 18.21
C GLY A 356 -9.34 -13.78 19.54
N LEU A 357 -10.47 -13.58 20.23
CA LEU A 357 -10.48 -12.95 21.56
C LEU A 357 -9.76 -13.81 22.61
N ALA A 358 -9.97 -15.12 22.61
CA ALA A 358 -9.31 -16.02 23.56
C ALA A 358 -7.78 -15.97 23.43
N VAL A 359 -7.26 -15.98 22.19
CA VAL A 359 -5.83 -15.83 21.91
C VAL A 359 -5.30 -14.48 22.40
N LEU A 360 -6.06 -13.40 22.21
CA LEU A 360 -5.67 -12.08 22.71
C LEU A 360 -5.66 -12.04 24.25
N MET A 361 -6.67 -12.60 24.91
CA MET A 361 -6.75 -12.61 26.38
C MET A 361 -5.59 -13.41 27.00
N ALA A 362 -5.23 -14.55 26.41
CA ALA A 362 -4.04 -15.29 26.80
C ALA A 362 -2.76 -14.45 26.61
N THR A 363 -2.66 -13.68 25.53
CA THR A 363 -1.52 -12.77 25.28
C THR A 363 -1.44 -11.66 26.32
N ILE A 364 -2.57 -11.04 26.67
CA ILE A 364 -2.66 -10.01 27.73
C ILE A 364 -2.26 -10.60 29.08
N ALA A 365 -2.77 -11.78 29.44
CA ALA A 365 -2.49 -12.44 30.70
C ALA A 365 -1.01 -12.87 30.84
N ALA A 366 -0.34 -13.16 29.71
CA ALA A 366 1.08 -13.51 29.68
C ALA A 366 2.01 -12.29 29.81
N GLN A 367 1.49 -11.05 29.69
CA GLN A 367 2.32 -9.86 29.88
C GLN A 367 2.69 -9.70 31.36
N PRO A 368 3.97 -9.43 31.68
CA PRO A 368 4.37 -9.15 33.05
C PRO A 368 3.66 -7.89 33.54
N GLN A 369 2.90 -8.02 34.63
CA GLN A 369 2.25 -6.87 35.27
C GLN A 369 3.33 -5.88 35.77
N PRO A 370 3.17 -4.57 35.52
CA PRO A 370 4.09 -3.58 36.07
C PRO A 370 4.06 -3.67 37.61
N GLN A 371 5.24 -3.85 38.21
CA GLN A 371 5.44 -3.91 39.67
C GLN A 371 5.25 -2.56 40.34
#